data_AF-A0A1X6Y7P5-F1
#
_entry.id   AF-A0A1X6Y7P5-F1
#
_cell.length_a   1.000
_cell.length_b   1.000
_cell.length_c   1.000
_cell.angle_alpha   90.00
_cell.angle_beta   90.00
_cell.angle_gamma   90.00
#
_symmetry.space_group_name_H-M   'P 1'
#
loop_
_entity.id
_entity.type
_entity.pdbx_description
1 polymer ?
#
loop_
_entity_poly.entity_id
_entity_poly.type
_entity_poly.pdbx_seq_one_letter_code
_entity_poly.pdbx_strand_id
1 'polypeptide(L)'
;MTTVSNGTVMSVVASALSRGLSFKDVQDAAGIECSTLMNPETRPPEDVMPKIVAQLGERFPGEPITLDIARAAPFSFFGGLADGARYADDLSAAINLLVKNCSVISDQLELAFHESESEAKIISNHPMNHIDGGRSAEIGSAFIVRLFTEFLGIPDCFERITFSHAPHFDERHYKDYFGVPVEFNADEISLVIKPEKLNARIKQANVDLFNYVQTHLSGIKKQIAAAKEPKELKALRKAAAENAEAGVFNTASIAAAANMSVRTAQRIAAEHGTTLQALVDKVREYRALELLQDNRNDIGSIAFLLGYSDERAFRRAFQRWSGQTPSDYRRQLNKQIE
;
A
#
# COMPACT_ATOMS: atom_id res chain seq x y z
N MET A 1 -2.02 -10.17 -2.15
CA MET A 1 -1.16 -8.99 -2.09
C MET A 1 -1.87 -7.96 -1.24
N THR A 2 -1.19 -7.34 -0.28
CA THR A 2 -1.73 -6.23 0.51
C THR A 2 -1.42 -4.91 -0.19
N THR A 3 -2.27 -3.90 -0.01
CA THR A 3 -2.30 -2.74 -0.90
C THR A 3 -2.52 -1.42 -0.16
N VAL A 4 -2.01 -0.35 -0.74
CA VAL A 4 -2.21 1.04 -0.28
C VAL A 4 -3.11 1.80 -1.24
N SER A 5 -3.80 2.83 -0.74
CA SER A 5 -4.62 3.75 -1.53
C SER A 5 -3.74 4.49 -2.53
N ASN A 6 -4.15 4.51 -3.80
CA ASN A 6 -3.42 5.25 -4.82
C ASN A 6 -3.45 6.76 -4.57
N GLY A 7 -4.52 7.30 -3.97
CA GLY A 7 -4.55 8.72 -3.58
C GLY A 7 -3.42 9.09 -2.63
N THR A 8 -3.06 8.18 -1.73
CA THR A 8 -1.93 8.36 -0.80
C THR A 8 -0.60 8.32 -1.53
N VAL A 9 -0.37 7.31 -2.38
CA VAL A 9 0.85 7.18 -3.19
C VAL A 9 1.04 8.39 -4.11
N MET A 10 -0.03 8.84 -4.77
CA MET A 10 0.02 9.95 -5.72
C MET A 10 0.41 11.29 -5.11
N SER A 11 0.13 11.52 -3.82
CA SER A 11 0.60 12.72 -3.13
C SER A 11 2.13 12.75 -2.99
N VAL A 12 2.74 11.59 -2.68
CA VAL A 12 4.19 11.43 -2.58
C VAL A 12 4.82 11.56 -3.97
N VAL A 13 4.21 10.93 -4.98
CA VAL A 13 4.65 11.06 -6.38
C VAL A 13 4.59 12.50 -6.85
N ALA A 14 3.48 13.21 -6.59
CA ALA A 14 3.35 14.62 -6.98
C ALA A 14 4.41 15.51 -6.33
N SER A 15 4.72 15.26 -5.05
CA SER A 15 5.80 15.97 -4.34
C SER A 15 7.19 15.60 -4.87
N ALA A 16 7.43 14.34 -5.21
CA ALA A 16 8.67 13.90 -5.83
C ALA A 16 8.92 14.62 -7.15
N LEU A 17 7.91 14.65 -8.03
CA LEU A 17 7.97 15.30 -9.32
C LEU A 17 8.15 16.82 -9.18
N SER A 18 7.47 17.48 -8.24
CA SER A 18 7.61 18.93 -8.03
C SER A 18 9.00 19.33 -7.51
N ARG A 19 9.73 18.40 -6.88
CA ARG A 19 11.13 18.56 -6.46
C ARG A 19 12.14 18.12 -7.52
N GLY A 20 11.69 17.77 -8.72
CA GLY A 20 12.56 17.48 -9.87
C GLY A 20 12.99 16.02 -10.02
N LEU A 21 12.37 15.06 -9.31
CA LEU A 21 12.50 13.66 -9.69
C LEU A 21 11.79 13.43 -11.03
N SER A 22 12.37 12.59 -11.86
CA SER A 22 11.73 12.15 -13.10
C SER A 22 10.74 11.02 -12.83
N PHE A 23 9.81 10.78 -13.77
CA PHE A 23 8.96 9.58 -13.73
C PHE A 23 9.79 8.29 -13.68
N LYS A 24 10.97 8.27 -14.31
CA LYS A 24 11.87 7.12 -14.26
C LYS A 24 12.40 6.88 -12.85
N ASP A 25 12.82 7.93 -12.14
CA ASP A 25 13.27 7.81 -10.75
C ASP A 25 12.19 7.19 -9.86
N VAL A 26 10.94 7.66 -10.01
CA VAL A 26 9.78 7.16 -9.26
C VAL A 26 9.47 5.70 -9.61
N GLN A 27 9.52 5.34 -10.90
CA GLN A 27 9.26 3.99 -11.38
C GLN A 27 10.34 3.00 -10.90
N ASP A 28 11.61 3.40 -10.95
CA ASP A 28 12.74 2.58 -10.52
C ASP A 28 12.64 2.27 -9.02
N ALA A 29 12.23 3.24 -8.19
CA ALA A 29 11.98 3.01 -6.77
C ALA A 29 10.70 2.21 -6.50
N ALA A 30 9.60 2.53 -7.17
CA ALA A 30 8.31 1.88 -6.95
C ALA A 30 8.29 0.43 -7.45
N GLY A 31 9.12 0.08 -8.44
CA GLY A 31 9.09 -1.21 -9.12
C GLY A 31 7.83 -1.43 -9.96
N ILE A 32 7.08 -0.37 -10.25
CA ILE A 32 5.85 -0.40 -11.07
C ILE A 32 5.81 0.79 -12.03
N GLU A 33 5.19 0.58 -13.18
CA GLU A 33 5.02 1.61 -14.21
C GLU A 33 4.24 2.81 -13.68
N CYS A 34 4.74 4.03 -13.89
CA CYS A 34 4.04 5.25 -13.49
C CYS A 34 2.64 5.37 -14.12
N SER A 35 2.44 4.83 -15.32
CA SER A 35 1.13 4.78 -15.97
C SER A 35 0.07 4.03 -15.14
N THR A 36 0.51 3.03 -14.35
CA THR A 36 -0.36 2.29 -13.42
C THR A 36 -0.73 3.15 -12.22
N LEU A 37 0.22 3.90 -11.67
CA LEU A 37 -0.01 4.86 -10.58
C LEU A 37 -0.95 5.99 -10.98
N MET A 38 -0.94 6.40 -12.25
CA MET A 38 -1.85 7.45 -12.73
C MET A 38 -3.32 7.01 -12.81
N ASN A 39 -3.62 5.71 -12.66
CA ASN A 39 -4.99 5.22 -12.63
C ASN A 39 -5.57 5.29 -11.20
N PRO A 40 -6.55 6.18 -10.92
CA PRO A 40 -7.10 6.39 -9.58
C PRO A 40 -7.78 5.15 -8.99
N GLU A 41 -8.24 4.21 -9.82
CA GLU A 41 -8.92 2.98 -9.41
C GLU A 41 -7.96 1.86 -8.97
N THR A 42 -6.65 2.06 -9.15
CA THR A 42 -5.66 1.08 -8.72
C THR A 42 -5.41 1.16 -7.22
N ARG A 43 -5.00 0.04 -6.62
CA ARG A 43 -4.42 0.01 -5.28
C ARG A 43 -3.02 -0.60 -5.38
N PRO A 44 -1.96 0.22 -5.38
CA PRO A 44 -0.59 -0.27 -5.51
C PRO A 44 -0.20 -1.22 -4.38
N PRO A 45 0.82 -2.08 -4.59
CA PRO A 45 1.45 -2.83 -3.51
C PRO A 45 1.88 -1.92 -2.36
N GLU A 46 1.76 -2.43 -1.13
CA GLU A 46 1.92 -1.64 0.09
C GLU A 46 3.32 -1.07 0.32
N ASP A 47 4.33 -1.69 -0.27
CA ASP A 47 5.73 -1.27 -0.22
C ASP A 47 6.07 -0.15 -1.20
N VAL A 48 5.18 0.19 -2.15
CA VAL A 48 5.42 1.23 -3.16
C VAL A 48 5.64 2.60 -2.51
N MET A 49 4.74 3.02 -1.61
CA MET A 49 4.86 4.30 -0.94
C MET A 49 6.17 4.44 -0.15
N PRO A 50 6.51 3.53 0.79
CA PRO A 50 7.73 3.68 1.57
C PRO A 50 8.99 3.62 0.71
N LYS A 51 9.02 2.85 -0.39
CA LYS A 51 10.15 2.87 -1.33
C LYS A 51 10.39 4.24 -1.97
N ILE A 52 9.32 4.90 -2.43
CA ILE A 52 9.42 6.26 -3.01
C ILE A 52 9.86 7.26 -1.92
N VAL A 53 9.30 7.15 -0.72
CA VAL A 53 9.65 8.03 0.41
C VAL A 53 11.11 7.84 0.85
N ALA A 54 11.60 6.60 0.88
CA ALA A 54 13.00 6.28 1.18
C ALA A 54 13.95 6.95 0.17
N GLN A 55 13.67 6.82 -1.13
CA GLN A 55 14.44 7.46 -2.20
C GLN A 55 14.45 8.99 -2.08
N LEU A 56 13.32 9.60 -1.73
CA LEU A 56 13.27 11.04 -1.48
C LEU A 56 14.17 11.44 -0.30
N GLY A 57 14.17 10.65 0.78
CA GLY A 57 15.01 10.87 1.95
C GLY A 57 16.50 10.77 1.64
N GLU A 58 16.89 9.84 0.76
CA GLU A 58 18.28 9.69 0.31
C GLU A 58 18.72 10.82 -0.62
N ARG A 59 17.82 11.31 -1.48
CA ARG A 59 18.13 12.33 -2.48
C ARG A 59 18.16 13.75 -1.92
N PHE A 60 17.40 14.01 -0.86
CA PHE A 60 17.31 15.31 -0.20
C PHE A 60 17.61 15.19 1.32
N PRO A 61 18.85 14.81 1.69
CA PRO A 61 19.19 14.57 3.08
C PRO A 61 19.08 15.87 3.90
N GLY A 62 18.43 15.78 5.07
CA GLY A 62 18.26 16.91 5.99
C GLY A 62 17.16 17.90 5.63
N GLU A 63 16.47 17.72 4.50
CA GLU A 63 15.28 18.52 4.17
C GLU A 63 14.02 17.95 4.86
N PRO A 64 13.05 18.80 5.28
CA PRO A 64 11.82 18.39 5.94
C PRO A 64 10.78 17.81 4.96
N ILE A 65 11.19 16.87 4.12
CA ILE A 65 10.42 16.39 2.97
C ILE A 65 9.06 15.82 3.36
N THR A 66 8.98 15.11 4.48
CA THR A 66 7.77 14.45 4.98
C THR A 66 6.72 15.47 5.40
N LEU A 67 7.15 16.53 6.08
CA LEU A 67 6.32 17.65 6.49
C LEU A 67 5.87 18.50 5.29
N ASP A 68 6.72 18.67 4.29
CA ASP A 68 6.36 19.37 3.05
C ASP A 68 5.31 18.61 2.24
N ILE A 69 5.46 17.28 2.10
CA ILE A 69 4.46 16.41 1.50
C ILE A 69 3.14 16.57 2.24
N ALA A 70 3.18 16.46 3.57
CA ALA A 70 2.00 16.59 4.39
C ALA A 70 1.35 17.98 4.27
N ARG A 71 2.11 19.07 4.12
CA ARG A 71 1.62 20.45 3.91
C ARG A 71 0.97 20.64 2.54
N ALA A 72 1.52 20.02 1.50
CA ALA A 72 1.01 20.11 0.13
C ALA A 72 -0.15 19.15 -0.13
N ALA A 73 -0.34 18.13 0.71
CA ALA A 73 -1.38 17.13 0.53
C ALA A 73 -2.79 17.77 0.55
N PRO A 74 -3.62 17.51 -0.47
CA PRO A 74 -4.99 18.01 -0.51
C PRO A 74 -5.86 17.28 0.52
N PHE A 75 -6.95 17.92 0.96
CA PHE A 75 -7.89 17.30 1.91
C PHE A 75 -8.47 15.97 1.41
N SER A 76 -8.65 15.84 0.09
CA SER A 76 -9.12 14.61 -0.56
C SER A 76 -8.18 13.41 -0.42
N PHE A 77 -7.01 13.58 0.21
CA PHE A 77 -6.02 12.51 0.45
C PHE A 77 -6.60 11.28 1.17
N PHE A 78 -7.51 11.46 2.11
CA PHE A 78 -8.20 10.34 2.79
C PHE A 78 -9.48 9.86 2.06
N GLY A 79 -9.80 10.43 0.90
CA GLY A 79 -11.06 10.18 0.21
C GLY A 79 -12.26 10.40 1.13
N GLY A 80 -13.22 9.49 1.10
CA GLY A 80 -14.45 9.57 1.91
C GLY A 80 -14.24 9.55 3.44
N LEU A 81 -13.04 9.22 3.94
CA LEU A 81 -12.76 9.30 5.38
C LEU A 81 -12.61 10.73 5.88
N ALA A 82 -11.98 11.60 5.09
CA ALA A 82 -11.86 13.02 5.40
C ALA A 82 -13.25 13.67 5.40
N ASP A 83 -14.10 13.33 4.42
CA ASP A 83 -15.49 13.80 4.39
C ASP A 83 -16.30 13.28 5.58
N GLY A 84 -16.13 12.01 5.96
CA GLY A 84 -16.82 11.46 7.13
C GLY A 84 -16.40 12.13 8.43
N ALA A 85 -15.10 12.35 8.63
CA ALA A 85 -14.58 13.00 9.84
C ALA A 85 -15.12 14.43 9.99
N ARG A 86 -15.32 15.14 8.88
CA ARG A 86 -15.87 16.50 8.85
C ARG A 86 -17.31 16.61 9.39
N TYR A 87 -18.11 15.56 9.22
CA TYR A 87 -19.51 15.53 9.67
C TYR A 87 -19.70 14.93 11.06
N ALA A 88 -18.63 14.43 11.69
CA ALA A 88 -18.67 13.90 13.05
C ALA A 88 -19.14 14.96 14.05
N ASP A 89 -19.79 14.52 15.13
CA ASP A 89 -20.38 15.44 16.12
C ASP A 89 -19.28 16.12 16.96
N ASP A 90 -18.23 15.36 17.29
CA ASP A 90 -17.06 15.81 18.05
C ASP A 90 -15.77 15.13 17.58
N LEU A 91 -14.65 15.53 18.17
CA LEU A 91 -13.33 15.02 17.85
C LEU A 91 -13.21 13.52 18.14
N SER A 92 -13.78 13.02 19.25
CA SER A 92 -13.79 11.59 19.58
C SER A 92 -14.47 10.75 18.49
N ALA A 93 -15.62 11.19 17.99
CA ALA A 93 -16.33 10.54 16.89
C ALA A 93 -15.51 10.54 15.59
N ALA A 94 -14.79 11.63 15.30
CA ALA A 94 -13.89 11.70 14.15
C ALA A 94 -12.68 10.76 14.28
N ILE A 95 -12.05 10.68 15.46
CA ILE A 95 -10.94 9.76 15.74
C ILE A 95 -11.40 8.32 15.56
N ASN A 96 -12.53 7.95 16.16
CA ASN A 96 -13.08 6.60 16.06
C ASN A 96 -13.39 6.22 14.61
N LEU A 97 -13.87 7.17 13.79
CA LEU A 97 -14.07 6.95 12.36
C LEU A 97 -12.74 6.62 11.66
N LEU A 98 -11.69 7.39 11.91
CA LEU A 98 -10.36 7.18 11.30
C LEU A 98 -9.78 5.83 11.70
N VAL A 99 -9.74 5.55 13.01
CA VAL A 99 -9.21 4.30 13.57
C VAL A 99 -9.93 3.09 13.00
N LYS A 100 -11.27 3.11 13.01
CA LYS A 100 -12.07 2.00 12.51
C LYS A 100 -11.86 1.75 11.03
N ASN A 101 -11.51 2.76 10.24
CA ASN A 101 -11.50 2.70 8.78
C ASN A 101 -10.14 2.94 8.13
N CYS A 102 -9.05 2.92 8.90
CA CYS A 102 -7.68 3.09 8.42
C CYS A 102 -7.30 2.14 7.26
N SER A 103 -7.95 0.97 7.17
CA SER A 103 -7.78 0.02 6.05
C SER A 103 -8.13 0.56 4.66
N VAL A 104 -8.91 1.65 4.58
CA VAL A 104 -9.14 2.35 3.31
C VAL A 104 -7.84 2.97 2.78
N ILE A 105 -6.96 3.41 3.69
CA ILE A 105 -5.67 4.02 3.39
C ILE A 105 -4.65 2.93 3.05
N SER A 106 -4.47 1.93 3.91
CA SER A 106 -3.49 0.86 3.72
C SER A 106 -3.97 -0.42 4.40
N ASP A 107 -3.83 -1.57 3.75
CA ASP A 107 -4.29 -2.88 4.26
C ASP A 107 -3.58 -3.30 5.55
N GLN A 108 -2.35 -2.82 5.78
CA GLN A 108 -1.50 -3.15 6.94
C GLN A 108 -1.30 -1.97 7.92
N LEU A 109 -1.96 -0.83 7.70
CA LEU A 109 -1.96 0.27 8.67
C LEU A 109 -2.84 -0.09 9.87
N GLU A 110 -2.23 -0.10 11.04
CA GLU A 110 -2.92 -0.27 12.31
C GLU A 110 -2.94 1.07 13.03
N LEU A 111 -4.16 1.58 13.27
CA LEU A 111 -4.39 2.69 14.17
C LEU A 111 -5.14 2.16 15.39
N ALA A 112 -4.73 2.61 16.57
CA ALA A 112 -5.44 2.37 17.82
C ALA A 112 -5.70 3.70 18.52
N PHE A 113 -6.87 3.84 19.14
CA PHE A 113 -7.16 4.98 20.00
C PHE A 113 -7.28 4.49 21.44
N HIS A 114 -6.46 5.09 22.30
CA HIS A 114 -6.43 4.83 23.72
C HIS A 114 -6.93 6.06 24.45
N GLU A 115 -7.95 5.89 25.28
CA GLU A 115 -8.54 6.94 26.10
C GLU A 115 -8.61 6.46 27.55
N SER A 116 -8.14 7.30 28.45
CA SER A 116 -8.19 7.15 29.90
C SER A 116 -8.52 8.50 30.55
N GLU A 117 -8.71 8.53 31.87
CA GLU A 117 -9.02 9.80 32.58
C GLU A 117 -7.93 10.87 32.42
N SER A 118 -6.67 10.48 32.20
CA SER A 118 -5.52 11.38 32.16
C SER A 118 -4.79 11.44 30.83
N GLU A 119 -5.06 10.52 29.90
CA GLU A 119 -4.34 10.42 28.62
C GLU A 119 -5.30 9.99 27.51
N ALA A 120 -5.23 10.70 26.39
CA ALA A 120 -5.85 10.29 25.14
C ALA A 120 -4.79 10.29 24.03
N LYS A 121 -4.65 9.21 23.28
CA LYS A 121 -3.66 9.12 22.20
C LYS A 121 -4.07 8.21 21.06
N ILE A 122 -3.64 8.57 19.86
CA ILE A 122 -3.72 7.72 18.67
C ILE A 122 -2.35 7.08 18.49
N ILE A 123 -2.29 5.76 18.49
CA ILE A 123 -1.08 4.98 18.22
C ILE A 123 -1.13 4.51 16.77
N SER A 124 -0.01 4.65 16.07
CA SER A 124 0.15 4.19 14.70
C SER A 124 1.23 3.12 14.60
N ASN A 125 0.90 2.01 13.95
CA ASN A 125 1.84 0.96 13.62
C ASN A 125 1.68 0.58 12.14
N HIS A 126 2.81 0.38 11.47
CA HIS A 126 2.83 -0.13 10.11
C HIS A 126 4.08 -0.99 9.91
N PRO A 127 3.96 -2.24 9.43
CA PRO A 127 5.07 -3.17 9.37
C PRO A 127 6.18 -2.70 8.42
N MET A 128 5.87 -1.86 7.44
CA MET A 128 6.85 -1.34 6.47
C MET A 128 7.60 -0.09 6.93
N ASN A 129 7.46 0.36 8.18
CA ASN A 129 8.22 1.51 8.71
C ASN A 129 9.75 1.30 8.62
N HIS A 130 10.20 0.05 8.60
CA HIS A 130 11.61 -0.27 8.43
C HIS A 130 12.16 0.03 7.02
N ILE A 131 11.30 0.16 6.00
CA ILE A 131 11.72 0.42 4.62
C ILE A 131 12.20 1.87 4.43
N ASP A 132 11.54 2.82 5.08
CA ASP A 132 11.81 4.26 4.91
C ASP A 132 12.30 4.95 6.19
N GLY A 133 12.54 4.17 7.24
CA GLY A 133 13.00 4.64 8.54
C GLY A 133 11.91 5.32 9.37
N GLY A 134 10.63 5.20 9.01
CA GLY A 134 9.50 5.81 9.72
C GLY A 134 8.97 7.09 9.05
N ARG A 135 9.53 7.51 7.91
CA ARG A 135 9.11 8.71 7.17
C ARG A 135 7.64 8.67 6.72
N SER A 136 7.11 7.52 6.31
CA SER A 136 5.68 7.40 5.99
C SER A 136 4.80 7.64 7.21
N ALA A 137 5.26 7.24 8.40
CA ALA A 137 4.56 7.52 9.65
C ALA A 137 4.61 9.02 9.99
N GLU A 138 5.72 9.71 9.74
CA GLU A 138 5.78 11.18 9.86
C GLU A 138 4.76 11.87 8.97
N ILE A 139 4.64 11.45 7.69
CA ILE A 139 3.64 11.99 6.75
C ILE A 139 2.22 11.76 7.29
N GLY A 140 1.93 10.55 7.76
CA GLY A 140 0.64 10.19 8.36
C GLY A 140 0.30 11.04 9.58
N SER A 141 1.21 11.14 10.55
CA SER A 141 1.05 11.95 11.76
C SER A 141 0.87 13.43 11.43
N ALA A 142 1.72 13.97 10.56
CA ALA A 142 1.67 15.35 10.10
C ALA A 142 0.32 15.68 9.43
N PHE A 143 -0.26 14.73 8.69
CA PHE A 143 -1.55 14.91 8.05
C PHE A 143 -2.74 14.78 9.02
N ILE A 144 -2.69 13.88 10.01
CA ILE A 144 -3.69 13.81 11.10
C ILE A 144 -3.73 15.14 11.86
N VAL A 145 -2.56 15.73 12.15
CA VAL A 145 -2.50 17.02 12.84
C VAL A 145 -3.17 18.13 12.03
N ARG A 146 -2.89 18.21 10.73
CA ARG A 146 -3.57 19.14 9.82
C ARG A 146 -5.08 18.87 9.75
N LEU A 147 -5.49 17.60 9.67
CA LEU A 147 -6.90 17.22 9.69
C LEU A 147 -7.62 17.82 10.90
N PHE A 148 -7.09 17.65 12.10
CA PHE A 148 -7.77 18.10 13.32
C PHE A 148 -7.74 19.63 13.46
N THR A 149 -6.60 20.24 13.16
CA THR A 149 -6.39 21.68 13.39
C THR A 149 -6.98 22.55 12.27
N GLU A 150 -6.62 22.29 11.02
CA GLU A 150 -7.04 23.11 9.87
C GLU A 150 -8.46 22.76 9.40
N PHE A 151 -8.79 21.47 9.32
CA PHE A 151 -10.00 21.02 8.63
C PHE A 151 -11.19 20.77 9.56
N LEU A 152 -10.97 20.13 10.72
CA LEU A 152 -12.00 19.98 11.74
C LEU A 152 -12.15 21.26 12.59
N GLY A 153 -11.16 22.16 12.51
CA GLY A 153 -11.19 23.45 13.19
C GLY A 153 -11.01 23.34 14.70
N ILE A 154 -10.27 22.34 15.18
CA ILE A 154 -9.97 22.12 16.60
C ILE A 154 -8.49 22.45 16.85
N PRO A 155 -8.12 23.74 16.94
CA PRO A 155 -6.74 24.12 17.25
C PRO A 155 -6.36 23.70 18.67
N ASP A 156 -5.06 23.58 18.90
CA ASP A 156 -4.45 23.25 20.19
C ASP A 156 -4.95 21.93 20.81
N CYS A 157 -5.35 20.96 19.98
CA CYS A 157 -5.86 19.66 20.43
C CYS A 157 -4.77 18.66 20.80
N PHE A 158 -3.55 18.82 20.30
CA PHE A 158 -2.43 17.94 20.62
C PHE A 158 -1.65 18.46 21.84
N GLU A 159 -1.08 17.53 22.58
CA GLU A 159 -0.16 17.79 23.69
C GLU A 159 1.30 17.55 23.27
N ARG A 160 1.56 16.43 22.59
CA ARG A 160 2.87 16.05 22.04
C ARG A 160 2.72 14.97 20.97
N ILE A 161 3.77 14.78 20.18
CA ILE A 161 3.89 13.71 19.18
C ILE A 161 5.10 12.85 19.52
N THR A 162 5.00 11.53 19.36
CA THR A 162 6.13 10.61 19.56
C THR A 162 6.47 9.89 18.27
N PHE A 163 7.76 9.67 18.03
CA PHE A 163 8.27 8.83 16.95
C PHE A 163 9.27 7.81 17.51
N SER A 164 9.22 6.59 17.00
CA SER A 164 10.11 5.51 17.46
C SER A 164 11.50 5.54 16.85
N HIS A 165 11.72 6.39 15.85
CA HIS A 165 13.02 6.59 15.19
C HIS A 165 13.68 7.89 15.66
N ALA A 166 14.96 8.06 15.31
CA ALA A 166 15.69 9.31 15.44
C ALA A 166 15.18 10.35 14.41
N PRO A 167 15.32 11.67 14.67
CA PRO A 167 14.89 12.70 13.72
C PRO A 167 15.63 12.57 12.38
N HIS A 168 14.89 12.75 11.28
CA HIS A 168 15.46 12.67 9.93
C HIS A 168 16.06 13.98 9.41
N PHE A 169 15.72 15.09 10.07
CA PHE A 169 16.18 16.44 9.79
C PHE A 169 16.10 17.27 11.08
N ASP A 170 16.46 18.56 11.02
CA ASP A 170 16.49 19.43 12.19
C ASP A 170 15.15 19.46 12.95
N GLU A 171 15.19 19.22 14.26
CA GLU A 171 14.03 19.19 15.16
C GLU A 171 13.20 20.47 15.13
N ARG A 172 13.80 21.62 14.75
CA ARG A 172 13.08 22.88 14.59
C ARG A 172 11.95 22.78 13.57
N HIS A 173 12.13 22.04 12.47
CA HIS A 173 11.09 21.87 11.46
C HIS A 173 9.88 21.09 11.99
N TYR A 174 10.11 20.10 12.86
CA TYR A 174 9.04 19.38 13.53
C TYR A 174 8.27 20.30 14.47
N LYS A 175 8.98 21.06 15.31
CA LYS A 175 8.35 22.03 16.22
C LYS A 175 7.53 23.09 15.47
N ASP A 176 8.08 23.62 14.38
CA ASP A 176 7.40 24.64 13.56
C ASP A 176 6.14 24.09 12.88
N TYR A 177 6.15 22.83 12.46
CA TYR A 177 4.99 22.20 11.83
C TYR A 177 3.92 21.76 12.84
N PHE A 178 4.33 21.04 13.89
CA PHE A 178 3.41 20.43 14.85
C PHE A 178 2.90 21.41 15.90
N GLY A 179 3.66 22.46 16.21
CA GLY A 179 3.32 23.43 17.26
C GLY A 179 3.38 22.88 18.69
N VAL A 180 3.77 21.62 18.86
CA VAL A 180 3.88 20.90 20.13
C VAL A 180 5.23 20.19 20.23
N PRO A 181 5.68 19.79 21.43
CA PRO A 181 6.87 18.97 21.59
C PRO A 181 6.78 17.67 20.77
N VAL A 182 7.90 17.31 20.13
CA VAL A 182 8.06 16.04 19.43
C VAL A 182 9.17 15.25 20.11
N GLU A 183 8.84 14.04 20.55
CA GLU A 183 9.76 13.13 21.23
C GLU A 183 10.20 12.03 20.27
N PHE A 184 11.52 11.86 20.10
CA PHE A 184 12.11 10.84 19.24
C PHE A 184 12.69 9.69 20.05
N ASN A 185 12.90 8.54 19.40
CA ASN A 185 13.33 7.29 20.03
C ASN A 185 12.40 6.82 21.16
N ALA A 186 11.10 7.07 21.02
CA ALA A 186 10.08 6.55 21.91
C ALA A 186 9.75 5.08 21.62
N ASP A 187 9.04 4.40 22.52
CA ASP A 187 8.63 3.00 22.32
C ASP A 187 7.59 2.84 21.19
N GLU A 188 6.84 3.91 20.88
CA GLU A 188 5.75 3.89 19.90
C GLU A 188 5.62 5.22 19.13
N ILE A 189 5.00 5.15 17.96
CA ILE A 189 4.57 6.33 17.20
C ILE A 189 3.17 6.70 17.66
N SER A 190 3.01 7.88 18.26
CA SER A 190 1.72 8.31 18.80
C SER A 190 1.47 9.81 18.66
N LEU A 191 0.18 10.17 18.58
CA LEU A 191 -0.30 11.53 18.69
C LEU A 191 -1.07 11.67 19.99
N VAL A 192 -0.50 12.37 20.97
CA VAL A 192 -1.13 12.59 22.27
C VAL A 192 -2.05 13.80 22.17
N ILE A 193 -3.30 13.60 22.56
CA ILE A 193 -4.41 14.54 22.43
C ILE A 193 -4.82 14.96 23.84
N LYS A 194 -5.12 16.25 23.99
CA LYS A 194 -5.65 16.80 25.24
C LYS A 194 -7.05 16.24 25.50
N PRO A 195 -7.29 15.50 26.60
CA PRO A 195 -8.58 14.87 26.87
C PRO A 195 -9.78 15.83 26.83
N GLU A 196 -9.59 17.08 27.28
CA GLU A 196 -10.64 18.11 27.27
C GLU A 196 -11.08 18.53 25.86
N LYS A 197 -10.30 18.19 24.83
CA LYS A 197 -10.61 18.49 23.43
C LYS A 197 -11.36 17.36 22.72
N LEU A 198 -11.48 16.17 23.32
CA LEU A 198 -12.17 15.03 22.70
C LEU A 198 -13.65 15.32 22.42
N ASN A 199 -14.31 16.06 23.31
CA ASN A 199 -15.72 16.45 23.18
C ASN A 199 -15.90 17.79 22.42
N ALA A 200 -14.84 18.32 21.80
CA ALA A 200 -14.93 19.56 21.05
C ALA A 200 -15.78 19.35 19.78
N ARG A 201 -16.83 20.16 19.65
CA ARG A 201 -17.78 20.11 18.53
C ARG A 201 -17.10 20.50 17.22
N ILE A 202 -17.29 19.69 16.19
CA ILE A 202 -16.83 20.00 14.83
C ILE A 202 -17.84 20.93 14.17
N LYS A 203 -17.36 22.02 13.56
CA LYS A 203 -18.24 23.08 13.03
C LYS A 203 -19.22 22.60 11.96
N GLN A 204 -18.83 21.58 11.19
CA GLN A 204 -19.61 21.03 10.09
C GLN A 204 -20.38 19.76 10.49
N ALA A 205 -20.49 19.48 11.79
CA ALA A 205 -21.23 18.33 12.32
C ALA A 205 -22.62 18.21 11.68
N ASN A 206 -22.90 17.04 11.14
CA ASN A 206 -24.19 16.71 10.55
C ASN A 206 -24.43 15.20 10.69
N VAL A 207 -25.32 14.82 11.61
CA VAL A 207 -25.59 13.42 11.96
C VAL A 207 -26.06 12.60 10.76
N ASP A 208 -26.92 13.16 9.90
CA ASP A 208 -27.44 12.44 8.74
C ASP A 208 -26.35 12.17 7.70
N LEU A 209 -25.53 13.19 7.39
CA LEU A 209 -24.39 13.03 6.48
C LEU A 209 -23.31 12.12 7.09
N PHE A 210 -23.06 12.20 8.39
CA PHE A 210 -22.13 11.32 9.08
C PHE A 210 -22.56 9.86 8.98
N ASN A 211 -23.84 9.56 9.26
CA ASN A 211 -24.40 8.21 9.13
C ASN A 211 -24.39 7.72 7.68
N TYR A 212 -24.67 8.61 6.72
CA TYR A 212 -24.57 8.30 5.29
C TYR A 212 -23.15 7.92 4.90
N VAL A 213 -22.15 8.72 5.28
CA VAL A 213 -20.73 8.44 4.98
C VAL A 213 -20.27 7.17 5.69
N GLN A 214 -20.65 6.94 6.95
CA GLN A 214 -20.36 5.69 7.65
C GLN A 214 -20.95 4.46 6.93
N THR A 215 -22.18 4.58 6.43
CA THR A 215 -22.85 3.53 5.65
C THR A 215 -22.14 3.32 4.31
N HIS A 216 -21.77 4.40 3.63
CA HIS A 216 -21.04 4.36 2.37
C HIS A 216 -19.64 3.75 2.53
N LEU A 217 -18.88 4.15 3.56
CA LEU A 217 -17.57 3.57 3.91
C LEU A 217 -17.70 2.10 4.29
N SER A 218 -18.75 1.72 5.01
CA SER A 218 -19.06 0.31 5.28
C SER A 218 -19.41 -0.46 4.00
N GLY A 219 -20.08 0.18 3.05
CA GLY A 219 -20.35 -0.33 1.71
C GLY A 219 -19.08 -0.52 0.88
N ILE A 220 -18.19 0.47 0.85
CA ILE A 220 -16.85 0.39 0.23
C ILE A 220 -16.05 -0.72 0.89
N LYS A 221 -16.03 -0.82 2.22
CA LYS A 221 -15.37 -1.93 2.93
C LYS A 221 -15.95 -3.29 2.57
N LYS A 222 -17.28 -3.41 2.42
CA LYS A 222 -17.92 -4.64 1.96
C LYS A 222 -17.59 -4.92 0.50
N GLN A 223 -17.49 -3.91 -0.36
CA GLN A 223 -17.07 -4.07 -1.75
C GLN A 223 -15.58 -4.41 -1.86
N ILE A 224 -14.70 -3.82 -1.05
CA ILE A 224 -13.29 -4.18 -0.92
C ILE A 224 -13.15 -5.58 -0.32
N ALA A 225 -14.00 -5.97 0.63
CA ALA A 225 -14.02 -7.32 1.20
C ALA A 225 -14.61 -8.36 0.23
N ALA A 226 -15.55 -7.95 -0.63
CA ALA A 226 -16.12 -8.77 -1.70
C ALA A 226 -15.21 -8.84 -2.94
N ALA A 227 -14.42 -7.79 -3.18
CA ALA A 227 -13.35 -7.72 -4.18
C ALA A 227 -12.03 -8.30 -3.63
N LYS A 228 -11.94 -8.54 -2.31
CA LYS A 228 -10.90 -9.38 -1.73
C LYS A 228 -11.18 -10.79 -2.20
N GLU A 229 -10.26 -11.26 -3.04
CA GLU A 229 -10.12 -12.65 -3.42
C GLU A 229 -10.49 -13.58 -2.26
N PRO A 230 -11.45 -14.52 -2.44
CA PRO A 230 -11.84 -15.46 -1.41
C PRO A 230 -10.61 -16.14 -0.82
N LYS A 231 -10.64 -16.46 0.48
CA LYS A 231 -9.52 -17.12 1.16
C LYS A 231 -9.07 -18.37 0.41
N GLU A 232 -10.01 -19.07 -0.20
CA GLU A 232 -9.82 -20.27 -0.99
C GLU A 232 -9.12 -20.00 -2.32
N LEU A 233 -9.51 -18.94 -3.05
CA LEU A 233 -8.83 -18.57 -4.29
C LEU A 233 -7.43 -18.02 -4.02
N LYS A 234 -7.26 -17.28 -2.92
CA LYS A 234 -5.96 -16.81 -2.43
C LYS A 234 -5.06 -17.98 -2.06
N ALA A 235 -5.60 -19.01 -1.41
CA ALA A 235 -4.87 -20.24 -1.11
C ALA A 235 -4.42 -20.96 -2.39
N LEU A 236 -5.26 -21.02 -3.43
CA LEU A 236 -4.90 -21.61 -4.72
C LEU A 236 -3.81 -20.82 -5.45
N ARG A 237 -3.83 -19.48 -5.41
CA ARG A 237 -2.75 -18.65 -5.98
C ARG A 237 -1.44 -18.79 -5.22
N LYS A 238 -1.50 -18.81 -3.89
CA LYS A 238 -0.32 -19.03 -3.03
C LYS A 238 0.30 -20.40 -3.32
N ALA A 239 -0.51 -21.45 -3.35
CA ALA A 239 -0.08 -22.80 -3.71
C ALA A 239 0.51 -22.88 -5.12
N ALA A 240 -0.02 -22.11 -6.08
CA ALA A 240 0.54 -22.01 -7.43
C ALA A 240 1.95 -21.38 -7.43
N ALA A 241 2.16 -20.32 -6.66
CA ALA A 241 3.46 -19.66 -6.55
C ALA A 241 4.49 -20.55 -5.84
N GLU A 242 4.14 -21.16 -4.70
CA GLU A 242 5.02 -22.07 -3.95
C GLU A 242 5.42 -23.29 -4.78
N ASN A 243 4.47 -23.88 -5.53
CA ASN A 243 4.78 -24.97 -6.44
C ASN A 243 5.67 -24.53 -7.61
N ALA A 244 5.51 -23.31 -8.12
CA ALA A 244 6.35 -22.78 -9.18
C ALA A 244 7.82 -22.59 -8.74
N GLU A 245 8.06 -22.19 -7.49
CA GLU A 245 9.41 -22.16 -6.91
C GLU A 245 10.06 -23.56 -6.87
N ALA A 246 9.25 -24.58 -6.61
CA ALA A 246 9.67 -25.98 -6.63
C ALA A 246 9.68 -26.63 -8.03
N GLY A 247 9.37 -25.89 -9.09
CA GLY A 247 9.33 -26.40 -10.48
C GLY A 247 8.11 -27.27 -10.81
N VAL A 248 7.04 -27.19 -10.02
CA VAL A 248 5.82 -28.00 -10.16
C VAL A 248 4.69 -27.18 -10.78
N PHE A 249 4.26 -27.56 -11.98
CA PHE A 249 3.26 -26.80 -12.76
C PHE A 249 2.03 -27.63 -13.16
N ASN A 250 1.48 -28.38 -12.22
CA ASN A 250 0.26 -29.16 -12.46
C ASN A 250 -0.86 -28.76 -11.51
N THR A 251 -2.10 -28.87 -11.99
CA THR A 251 -3.30 -28.43 -11.29
C THR A 251 -3.63 -29.27 -10.06
N ALA A 252 -3.27 -30.55 -10.04
CA ALA A 252 -3.50 -31.45 -8.91
C ALA A 252 -2.64 -31.08 -7.69
N SER A 253 -1.36 -30.77 -7.91
CA SER A 253 -0.43 -30.33 -6.86
C SER A 253 -0.84 -28.99 -6.26
N ILE A 254 -1.39 -28.06 -7.07
CA ILE A 254 -1.89 -26.77 -6.56
C ILE A 254 -3.13 -26.98 -5.67
N ALA A 255 -4.07 -27.82 -6.11
CA ALA A 255 -5.24 -28.14 -5.30
C ALA A 255 -4.85 -28.83 -3.98
N ALA A 256 -3.93 -29.79 -4.04
CA ALA A 256 -3.43 -30.50 -2.87
C ALA A 256 -2.72 -29.58 -1.88
N ALA A 257 -1.83 -28.70 -2.34
CA ALA A 257 -1.14 -27.72 -1.50
C ALA A 257 -2.10 -26.70 -0.86
N ALA A 258 -3.24 -26.42 -1.50
CA ALA A 258 -4.31 -25.61 -0.94
C ALA A 258 -5.27 -26.39 -0.01
N ASN A 259 -5.00 -27.68 0.29
CA ASN A 259 -5.87 -28.59 1.04
C ASN A 259 -7.27 -28.76 0.42
N MET A 260 -7.34 -28.84 -0.91
CA MET A 260 -8.58 -28.96 -1.67
C MET A 260 -8.56 -30.15 -2.63
N SER A 261 -9.74 -30.72 -2.89
CA SER A 261 -9.89 -31.61 -4.06
C SER A 261 -9.78 -30.80 -5.35
N VAL A 262 -9.33 -31.43 -6.45
CA VAL A 262 -9.26 -30.78 -7.77
C VAL A 262 -10.62 -30.24 -8.21
N ARG A 263 -11.70 -30.98 -7.95
CA ARG A 263 -13.07 -30.57 -8.26
C ARG A 263 -13.48 -29.31 -7.49
N THR A 264 -13.12 -29.23 -6.20
CA THR A 264 -13.38 -28.05 -5.37
C THR A 264 -12.59 -26.84 -5.88
N ALA A 265 -11.30 -27.03 -6.16
CA ALA A 265 -10.43 -25.96 -6.66
C ALA A 265 -10.89 -25.43 -8.03
N GLN A 266 -11.33 -26.31 -8.93
CA GLN A 266 -11.88 -25.93 -10.24
C GLN A 266 -13.19 -25.15 -10.10
N ARG A 267 -14.11 -25.59 -9.23
CA ARG A 267 -15.37 -24.88 -8.96
C ARG A 267 -15.09 -23.47 -8.44
N ILE A 268 -14.22 -23.35 -7.44
CA ILE A 268 -13.84 -22.05 -6.85
C ILE A 268 -13.19 -21.16 -7.90
N ALA A 269 -12.23 -21.67 -8.68
CA ALA A 269 -11.64 -20.89 -9.77
C ALA A 269 -12.70 -20.37 -10.77
N ALA A 270 -13.64 -21.23 -11.17
CA ALA A 270 -14.69 -20.88 -12.13
C ALA A 270 -15.69 -19.85 -11.58
N GLU A 271 -16.10 -19.97 -10.30
CA GLU A 271 -16.96 -19.01 -9.61
C GLU A 271 -16.36 -17.59 -9.57
N HIS A 272 -15.04 -17.50 -9.69
CA HIS A 272 -14.29 -16.25 -9.69
C HIS A 272 -13.70 -15.89 -11.06
N GLY A 273 -14.28 -16.42 -12.14
CA GLY A 273 -13.96 -16.01 -13.52
C GLY A 273 -12.57 -16.42 -14.01
N THR A 274 -11.95 -17.42 -13.40
CA THR A 274 -10.65 -17.96 -13.81
C THR A 274 -10.71 -19.49 -13.93
N THR A 275 -9.59 -20.12 -14.27
CA THR A 275 -9.44 -21.57 -14.25
C THR A 275 -8.18 -21.94 -13.49
N LEU A 276 -8.15 -23.16 -12.94
CA LEU A 276 -6.99 -23.67 -12.25
C LEU A 276 -5.74 -23.73 -13.17
N GLN A 277 -5.96 -23.98 -14.47
CA GLN A 277 -4.91 -23.91 -15.49
C GLN A 277 -4.42 -22.47 -15.73
N ALA A 278 -5.31 -21.49 -15.73
CA ALA A 278 -4.91 -20.08 -15.86
C ALA A 278 -4.05 -19.60 -14.68
N LEU A 279 -4.27 -20.15 -13.48
CA LEU A 279 -3.39 -19.89 -12.32
C LEU A 279 -1.99 -20.48 -12.53
N VAL A 280 -1.89 -21.72 -13.03
CA VAL A 280 -0.61 -22.34 -13.44
C VAL A 280 0.09 -21.51 -14.50
N ASP A 281 -0.65 -21.09 -15.53
CA ASP A 281 -0.08 -20.34 -16.64
C ASP A 281 0.46 -18.98 -16.14
N LYS A 282 -0.26 -18.30 -15.24
CA LYS A 282 0.21 -17.02 -14.67
C LYS A 282 1.52 -17.14 -13.89
N VAL A 283 1.71 -18.21 -13.11
CA VAL A 283 2.99 -18.42 -12.40
C VAL A 283 4.10 -18.85 -13.34
N ARG A 284 3.78 -19.59 -14.42
CA ARG A 284 4.74 -19.87 -15.51
C ARG A 284 5.18 -18.61 -16.22
N GLU A 285 4.26 -17.68 -16.49
CA GLU A 285 4.58 -16.39 -17.09
C GLU A 285 5.60 -15.64 -16.25
N TYR A 286 5.29 -15.45 -14.96
CA TYR A 286 6.18 -14.75 -14.02
C TYR A 286 7.56 -15.41 -13.95
N ARG A 287 7.60 -16.74 -13.76
CA ARG A 287 8.87 -17.47 -13.64
C ARG A 287 9.66 -17.51 -14.95
N ALA A 288 8.99 -17.49 -16.10
CA ALA A 288 9.65 -17.37 -17.40
C ALA A 288 10.38 -16.03 -17.54
N LEU A 289 9.77 -14.93 -17.09
CA LEU A 289 10.40 -13.60 -17.14
C LEU A 289 11.67 -13.56 -16.28
N GLU A 290 11.61 -14.10 -15.06
CA GLU A 290 12.78 -14.18 -14.16
C GLU A 290 13.89 -15.06 -14.75
N LEU A 291 13.55 -16.24 -15.27
CA LEU A 291 14.53 -17.15 -15.88
C LEU A 291 15.14 -16.57 -17.17
N LEU A 292 14.42 -15.71 -17.90
CA LEU A 292 14.94 -15.07 -19.12
C LEU A 292 15.92 -13.93 -18.84
N GLN A 293 15.88 -13.33 -17.64
CA GLN A 293 16.88 -12.35 -17.17
C GLN A 293 18.23 -13.02 -16.87
N ASP A 294 18.22 -14.30 -16.49
CA ASP A 294 19.43 -15.07 -16.21
C ASP A 294 19.99 -15.73 -17.48
N ASN A 295 21.09 -15.17 -18.01
CA ASN A 295 21.76 -15.66 -19.22
C ASN A 295 22.42 -17.05 -19.06
N ARG A 296 22.43 -17.64 -17.85
CA ARG A 296 22.99 -18.98 -17.61
C ARG A 296 22.12 -20.12 -18.17
N ASN A 297 20.83 -19.88 -18.39
CA ASN A 297 19.90 -20.89 -18.89
C ASN A 297 19.59 -20.67 -20.38
N ASP A 298 19.78 -21.69 -21.22
CA ASP A 298 19.27 -21.66 -22.59
C ASP A 298 17.73 -21.77 -22.63
N ILE A 299 17.11 -21.44 -23.78
CA ILE A 299 15.65 -21.41 -23.92
C ILE A 299 15.02 -22.80 -23.75
N GLY A 300 15.73 -23.87 -24.13
CA GLY A 300 15.28 -25.25 -23.93
C GLY A 300 15.31 -25.65 -22.45
N SER A 301 16.36 -25.28 -21.73
CA SER A 301 16.48 -25.46 -20.29
C SER A 301 15.38 -24.71 -19.53
N ILE A 302 15.04 -23.48 -19.95
CA ILE A 302 13.90 -22.73 -19.39
C ILE A 302 12.56 -23.42 -19.66
N ALA A 303 12.35 -23.94 -20.87
CA ALA A 303 11.14 -24.67 -21.20
C ALA A 303 10.94 -25.89 -20.29
N PHE A 304 12.02 -26.63 -20.01
CA PHE A 304 12.02 -27.75 -19.08
C PHE A 304 11.72 -27.31 -17.64
N LEU A 305 12.39 -26.26 -17.15
CA LEU A 305 12.19 -25.71 -15.80
C LEU A 305 10.75 -25.22 -15.57
N LEU A 306 10.04 -24.80 -16.61
CA LEU A 306 8.65 -24.36 -16.55
C LEU A 306 7.64 -25.51 -16.76
N GLY A 307 8.13 -26.74 -16.94
CA GLY A 307 7.32 -27.93 -17.12
C GLY A 307 6.59 -27.98 -18.47
N TYR A 308 7.17 -27.43 -19.55
CA TYR A 308 6.70 -27.65 -20.91
C TYR A 308 7.25 -28.97 -21.47
N SER A 309 6.50 -29.59 -22.40
CA SER A 309 6.92 -30.85 -23.05
C SER A 309 8.17 -30.69 -23.92
N ASP A 310 8.35 -29.50 -24.49
CA ASP A 310 9.46 -29.15 -25.35
C ASP A 310 9.60 -27.62 -25.49
N GLU A 311 10.71 -27.20 -26.08
CA GLU A 311 11.00 -25.78 -26.33
C GLU A 311 9.99 -25.11 -27.26
N ARG A 312 9.44 -25.84 -28.25
CA ARG A 312 8.48 -25.27 -29.21
C ARG A 312 7.16 -24.93 -28.52
N ALA A 313 6.71 -25.77 -27.58
CA ALA A 313 5.54 -25.55 -26.75
C ALA A 313 5.71 -24.30 -25.88
N PHE A 314 6.87 -24.14 -25.24
CA PHE A 314 7.18 -22.93 -24.48
C PHE A 314 7.20 -21.69 -25.38
N ARG A 315 7.92 -21.71 -26.52
CA ARG A 315 7.98 -20.57 -27.45
C ARG A 315 6.61 -20.10 -27.92
N ARG A 316 5.73 -21.05 -28.29
CA ARG A 316 4.34 -20.73 -28.70
C ARG A 316 3.53 -20.15 -27.54
N ALA A 317 3.66 -20.71 -26.34
CA ALA A 317 2.98 -20.18 -25.17
C ALA A 317 3.48 -18.76 -24.88
N PHE A 318 4.79 -18.56 -24.75
CA PHE A 318 5.43 -17.28 -24.49
C PHE A 318 5.02 -16.21 -25.49
N GLN A 319 5.05 -16.51 -26.79
CA GLN A 319 4.63 -15.57 -27.82
C GLN A 319 3.14 -15.21 -27.74
N ARG A 320 2.28 -16.16 -27.38
CA ARG A 320 0.84 -15.92 -27.24
C ARG A 320 0.52 -14.93 -26.11
N TRP A 321 1.23 -14.97 -24.99
CA TRP A 321 0.94 -14.08 -23.84
C TRP A 321 1.82 -12.83 -23.76
N SER A 322 3.04 -12.86 -24.30
CA SER A 322 3.96 -11.70 -24.30
C SER A 322 3.99 -10.89 -25.60
N GLY A 323 3.43 -11.44 -26.69
CA GLY A 323 3.48 -10.83 -28.02
C GLY A 323 4.82 -10.97 -28.76
N GLN A 324 5.86 -11.52 -28.14
CA GLN A 324 7.19 -11.69 -28.74
C GLN A 324 7.84 -13.04 -28.43
N THR A 325 8.92 -13.42 -29.12
CA THR A 325 9.59 -14.70 -28.83
C THR A 325 10.47 -14.58 -27.57
N PRO A 326 10.71 -15.69 -26.82
CA PRO A 326 11.60 -15.67 -25.66
C PRO A 326 13.01 -15.15 -26.00
N SER A 327 13.52 -15.48 -27.19
CA SER A 327 14.84 -15.05 -27.66
C SER A 327 14.89 -13.56 -27.96
N ASP A 328 13.82 -12.99 -28.53
CA ASP A 328 13.72 -11.55 -28.78
C ASP A 328 13.57 -10.77 -27.48
N TYR A 329 12.76 -11.29 -26.55
CA TYR A 329 12.61 -10.74 -25.20
C TYR A 329 13.97 -10.65 -24.49
N ARG A 330 14.73 -11.76 -24.45
CA ARG A 330 16.08 -11.79 -23.85
C ARG A 330 17.05 -10.83 -24.53
N ARG A 331 17.00 -10.72 -25.86
CA ARG A 331 17.86 -9.78 -26.61
C ARG A 331 17.57 -8.33 -26.25
N GLN A 332 16.30 -7.97 -26.02
CA GLN A 332 15.92 -6.64 -25.57
C GLN A 332 16.45 -6.34 -24.17
N LEU A 333 16.34 -7.29 -23.22
CA LEU A 333 16.90 -7.14 -21.87
C LEU A 333 18.41 -6.88 -21.90
N ASN A 334 19.16 -7.66 -22.69
CA ASN A 334 20.62 -7.50 -22.76
C ASN A 334 21.04 -6.15 -23.35
N LYS A 335 20.23 -5.55 -24.25
CA LYS A 335 20.48 -4.20 -24.79
C LYS A 335 20.17 -3.06 -23.82
N GLN A 336 19.43 -3.32 -22.75
CA GLN A 336 19.13 -2.32 -21.71
C GLN A 336 20.19 -2.29 -20.60
N ILE A 337 21.07 -3.30 -20.57
CA ILE A 337 22.14 -3.46 -19.57
C ILE A 337 23.51 -3.01 -20.13
N GLU A 338 23.64 -2.87 -21.45
CA GLU A 338 24.77 -2.22 -22.16
C GLU A 338 24.63 -0.69 -22.19
#